data_AF-A0A350UG65-F1
#
_entry.id   AF-A0A350UG65-F1
#
_cell.length_a   1.000
_cell.length_b   1.000
_cell.length_c   1.000
_cell.angle_alpha   90.00
_cell.angle_beta   90.00
_cell.angle_gamma   90.00
#
_symmetry.space_group_name_H-M   'P 1'
#
loop_
_entity.id
_entity.type
_entity.pdbx_description
1 polymer ?
#
loop_
_entity_poly.entity_id
_entity_poly.type
_entity_poly.pdbx_seq_one_letter_code
_entity_poly.pdbx_strand_id
1 'polypeptide(L)' 'ASPPQGPASIAHARHAKLPLEAGKHVHIEKPPSLDVAAFRNMLDLAARRKLVFQQGYMWRHHPGFRRIAEV' A
#
# COMPACT_ATOMS: atom_id res chain seq x y z
N ALA A 1 9.00 -15.24 17.85
CA ALA A 1 9.72 -15.85 16.72
C ALA A 1 9.29 -15.15 15.44
N SER A 2 10.22 -14.68 14.62
CA SER A 2 9.88 -14.10 13.31
C SER A 2 9.35 -15.21 12.39
N PRO A 3 8.28 -14.99 11.62
CA PRO A 3 7.73 -16.01 10.73
C PRO A 3 8.73 -16.34 9.60
N PRO A 4 8.67 -17.56 9.04
CA PRO A 4 9.62 -18.03 8.04
C PRO A 4 9.55 -17.14 6.79
N GLN A 5 10.72 -16.65 6.35
CA GLN A 5 10.86 -15.85 5.15
C GLN A 5 11.10 -16.78 3.97
N GLY A 6 10.04 -17.14 3.25
CA GLY A 6 10.15 -17.77 1.92
C GLY A 6 10.87 -16.86 0.92
N PRO A 7 11.24 -17.37 -0.27
CA PRO A 7 12.05 -16.64 -1.23
C PRO A 7 11.29 -15.37 -1.68
N ALA A 8 11.81 -14.22 -1.25
CA ALA A 8 11.21 -12.88 -1.30
C ALA A 8 9.96 -12.69 -0.41
N SER A 9 10.18 -12.63 0.90
CA SER A 9 9.17 -12.13 1.84
C SER A 9 8.77 -10.69 1.45
N ILE A 10 7.50 -10.50 1.08
CA ILE A 10 6.98 -9.15 0.80
C ILE A 10 6.79 -8.44 2.14
N ALA A 11 7.89 -7.89 2.66
CA ALA A 11 7.91 -7.11 3.89
C ALA A 11 7.27 -5.72 3.75
N HIS A 12 6.76 -5.38 2.56
CA HIS A 12 6.08 -4.11 2.27
C HIS A 12 5.02 -3.78 3.31
N ALA A 13 4.13 -4.73 3.64
CA ALA A 13 3.07 -4.50 4.62
C ALA A 13 3.60 -4.16 6.02
N ARG A 14 4.65 -4.85 6.48
CA ARG A 14 5.29 -4.57 7.77
C ARG A 14 5.93 -3.18 7.76
N HIS A 15 6.69 -2.86 6.72
CA HIS A 15 7.40 -1.59 6.63
C HIS A 15 6.47 -0.39 6.42
N ALA A 16 5.31 -0.58 5.79
CA ALA A 16 4.31 0.47 5.61
C ALA A 16 3.50 0.77 6.88
N LYS A 17 3.32 -0.20 7.79
CA LYS A 17 2.65 0.07 9.07
C LYS A 17 3.43 1.02 9.97
N LEU A 18 4.76 0.90 10.02
CA LEU A 18 5.62 1.74 10.86
C LEU A 18 5.41 3.26 10.64
N PRO A 19 5.51 3.81 9.41
CA PRO A 19 5.22 5.22 9.16
C PRO A 19 3.75 5.58 9.38
N LEU A 20 2.79 4.71 9.07
CA LEU A 20 1.36 4.97 9.34
C LEU A 20 1.08 5.12 10.83
N GLU A 21 1.64 4.24 11.67
CA GLU A 21 1.53 4.30 13.13
C GLU A 21 2.18 5.57 13.69
N ALA A 22 3.26 6.03 13.07
CA ALA A 22 3.93 7.30 13.35
C ALA A 22 3.23 8.55 12.75
N GLY A 23 2.04 8.39 12.14
CA GLY A 23 1.28 9.52 11.60
C GLY A 23 1.81 10.08 10.28
N LYS A 24 2.50 9.27 9.47
CA LYS A 24 3.08 9.68 8.18
C LYS A 24 2.30 9.09 7.01
N HIS A 25 2.18 9.86 5.93
CA HIS A 25 1.69 9.35 4.64
C HIS A 25 2.62 8.26 4.10
N VAL A 26 2.05 7.34 3.32
CA VAL A 26 2.81 6.21 2.76
C VAL A 26 2.62 6.14 1.25
N HIS A 27 3.74 6.02 0.54
CA HIS A 27 3.79 5.54 -0.84
C HIS A 27 4.50 4.17 -0.83
N ILE A 28 3.86 3.12 -1.34
CA ILE A 28 4.36 1.74 -1.27
C ILE A 28 4.45 1.07 -2.64
N GLU A 29 5.47 0.23 -2.85
CA GLU A 29 5.66 -0.57 -4.07
C GLU A 29 4.64 -1.73 -4.15
N LYS A 30 4.34 -2.19 -5.38
CA LYS A 30 3.37 -3.27 -5.65
C LYS A 30 4.03 -4.66 -5.73
N PRO A 31 3.45 -5.70 -5.11
CA PRO A 31 2.22 -5.67 -4.34
C PRO A 31 2.48 -5.16 -2.92
N PRO A 32 1.48 -4.52 -2.29
CA PRO A 32 1.63 -3.93 -0.96
C PRO A 32 1.64 -5.01 0.15
N SER A 33 1.09 -6.19 -0.16
CA SER A 33 0.88 -7.33 0.72
C SER A 33 0.53 -8.54 -0.14
N LEU A 34 0.83 -9.74 0.37
CA LEU A 34 0.31 -11.01 -0.19
C LEU A 34 -1.02 -11.44 0.46
N ASP A 35 -1.39 -10.79 1.57
CA ASP A 35 -2.66 -11.00 2.27
C ASP A 35 -3.56 -9.77 2.14
N VAL A 36 -4.77 -9.99 1.64
CA VAL A 36 -5.81 -8.97 1.46
C VAL A 36 -6.28 -8.42 2.81
N ALA A 37 -6.38 -9.24 3.85
CA ALA A 37 -6.79 -8.78 5.18
C ALA A 37 -5.72 -7.85 5.78
N ALA A 38 -4.45 -8.23 5.68
CA ALA A 38 -3.33 -7.35 6.06
C ALA A 38 -3.33 -6.03 5.27
N PHE A 39 -3.67 -6.05 3.98
CA PHE A 39 -3.76 -4.83 3.17
C PHE A 39 -4.92 -3.92 3.62
N ARG A 40 -6.12 -4.47 3.82
CA ARG A 40 -7.29 -3.72 4.33
C ARG A 40 -6.99 -3.03 5.66
N ASN A 41 -6.36 -3.75 6.59
CA ASN A 41 -5.96 -3.20 7.88
C ASN A 41 -5.03 -1.98 7.77
N MET A 42 -4.17 -1.91 6.75
CA MET A 42 -3.32 -0.74 6.51
C MET A 42 -4.12 0.45 5.96
N LEU A 43 -5.05 0.20 5.05
CA LEU A 43 -5.93 1.24 4.51
C LEU A 43 -6.83 1.82 5.61
N ASP A 44 -7.39 0.97 6.48
CA ASP A 44 -8.23 1.40 7.61
C ASP A 44 -7.41 2.21 8.63
N LEU A 45 -6.15 1.85 8.86
CA LEU A 45 -5.25 2.63 9.71
C LEU A 45 -4.97 4.02 9.11
N ALA A 46 -4.68 4.09 7.81
CA ALA A 46 -4.46 5.36 7.12
C ALA A 46 -5.72 6.24 7.16
N ALA A 47 -6.89 5.68 6.89
CA ALA A 47 -8.17 6.38 6.93
C ALA A 47 -8.48 6.95 8.32
N ARG A 48 -8.37 6.13 9.39
CA ARG A 48 -8.59 6.58 10.77
C ARG A 48 -7.66 7.70 11.20
N ARG A 49 -6.41 7.69 10.72
CA ARG A 49 -5.40 8.71 11.01
C ARG A 49 -5.42 9.89 10.04
N LYS A 50 -6.36 9.92 9.08
CA LYS A 50 -6.45 10.94 8.01
C LYS A 50 -5.15 11.07 7.20
N LEU A 51 -4.52 9.94 6.89
CA LEU A 51 -3.27 9.85 6.13
C LEU A 51 -3.55 9.42 4.69
N VAL A 52 -2.83 10.00 3.74
CA VAL A 52 -2.76 9.51 2.37
C VAL A 52 -1.98 8.19 2.34
N PHE A 53 -2.57 7.19 1.69
CA PHE A 53 -1.93 5.93 1.34
C PHE A 53 -1.97 5.77 -0.18
N GLN A 54 -0.80 5.71 -0.81
CA GLN A 54 -0.65 5.47 -2.23
C GLN A 54 0.15 4.19 -2.47
N GLN A 55 -0.31 3.37 -3.40
CA GLN A 55 0.48 2.28 -3.95
C GLN A 55 1.04 2.70 -5.31
N GLY A 56 2.16 2.11 -5.72
CA GLY A 56 2.83 2.28 -7.01
C GLY A 56 2.01 1.82 -8.23
N TYR A 57 0.75 2.24 -8.35
CA TYR A 57 -0.06 2.14 -9.55
C TYR A 57 0.25 3.32 -10.49
N MET A 58 1.39 3.20 -11.18
CA MET A 58 1.90 4.21 -12.11
C MET A 58 0.88 4.63 -13.19
N TRP A 59 0.03 3.71 -13.66
CA TRP A 59 -0.89 3.95 -14.77
C TRP A 59 -2.19 4.67 -14.39
N ARG A 60 -2.57 4.70 -13.10
CA ARG A 60 -3.86 5.27 -12.66
C ARG A 60 -4.04 6.74 -13.05
N HIS A 61 -2.94 7.49 -13.11
CA HIS A 61 -2.95 8.91 -13.46
C HIS A 61 -2.28 9.21 -14.80
N HIS A 62 -1.88 8.18 -15.56
CA HIS A 62 -1.28 8.38 -16.88
C HIS A 62 -2.31 9.04 -17.83
N PRO A 63 -1.96 10.10 -18.58
CA PRO A 63 -2.90 10.84 -19.42
C PRO A 63 -3.70 9.96 -20.39
N GLY A 64 -3.04 8.96 -21.00
CA GLY A 64 -3.70 8.00 -21.90
C GLY A 64 -4.77 7.15 -21.19
N PHE A 65 -4.53 6.71 -19.96
CA PHE A 65 -5.51 5.93 -19.19
C PHE A 65 -6.66 6.80 -18.70
N ARG A 66 -6.38 8.05 -18.32
CA ARG A 66 -7.43 9.03 -18.00
C ARG A 66 -8.37 9.26 -19.18
N ARG A 67 -7.80 9.44 -20.38
CA ARG A 67 -8.60 9.64 -21.61
C ARG A 67 -9.51 8.47 -21.95
N ILE A 68 -9.07 7.24 -21.62
CA ILE A 68 -9.89 6.02 -21.78
C ILE A 68 -11.02 5.97 -20.74
N ALA A 69 -10.76 6.41 -19.50
CA ALA A 69 -11.76 6.38 -18.42
C ALA A 69 -12.81 7.51 -18.49
N GLU A 70 -12.60 8.52 -19.33
CA GLU A 70 -13.53 9.64 -19.57
C GLU A 70 -14.68 9.29 -20.54
N VAL A 71 -14.67 8.08 -21.12
CA VAL A 71 -15.64 7.62 -22.12
C VAL A 71 -16.82 6.91 -21.46
#